data_AF-A0A1F4B8V3-F1
#
_entry.id   AF-A0A1F4B8V3-F1
#
_cell.length_a   1.000
_cell.length_b   1.000
_cell.length_c   1.000
_cell.angle_alpha   90.00
_cell.angle_beta   90.00
_cell.angle_gamma   90.00
#
_symmetry.space_group_name_H-M   'P 1'
#
loop_
_entity.id
_entity.type
_entity.pdbx_description
1 polymer ?
#
loop_
_entity_poly.entity_id
_entity_poly.type
_entity_poly.pdbx_seq_one_letter_code
_entity_poly.pdbx_strand_id
1 'polypeptide(L)'
;MKGFLDRAEVRAQLQSLGVDADSAVSRVDALTDDEAKDLAARIDQMPAGGNVLGVVLAVFIILLITDILGFTRIFPFTRSIR
;
A
#
# COMPACT_ATOMS: atom_id res chain seq x y z
N MET A 1 -6.18 -3.92 18.86
CA MET A 1 -6.95 -3.96 17.60
C MET A 1 -7.93 -2.78 17.39
N LYS A 2 -8.28 -1.96 18.40
CA LYS A 2 -9.20 -0.81 18.22
C LYS A 2 -8.58 0.45 17.59
N GLY A 3 -7.25 0.54 17.49
CA GLY A 3 -6.56 1.73 17.00
C GLY A 3 -6.32 1.80 15.48
N PHE A 4 -6.74 0.79 14.69
CA PHE A 4 -6.48 0.77 13.24
C PHE A 4 -7.58 1.48 12.44
N LEU A 5 -8.83 1.42 12.91
CA LEU A 5 -10.01 2.02 12.28
C LEU A 5 -10.30 3.47 12.73
N ASP A 6 -9.72 3.91 13.84
CA ASP A 6 -9.93 5.26 14.38
C ASP A 6 -8.96 6.31 13.79
N ARG A 7 -8.06 5.87 12.90
CA ARG A 7 -7.17 6.77 12.19
C ARG A 7 -7.98 7.52 11.14
N ALA A 8 -8.11 8.84 11.33
CA ALA A 8 -8.76 9.78 10.42
C ALA A 8 -8.43 9.54 8.93
N GLU A 9 -7.25 9.00 8.65
CA GLU A 9 -6.79 8.56 7.32
C GLU A 9 -7.68 7.48 6.68
N VAL A 10 -8.12 6.46 7.42
CA VAL A 10 -9.01 5.41 6.91
C VAL A 10 -10.39 5.98 6.58
N ARG A 11 -10.91 6.86 7.45
CA ARG A 11 -12.18 7.56 7.20
C ARG A 11 -12.10 8.46 5.97
N ALA A 12 -11.01 9.22 5.82
CA ALA A 12 -10.78 10.06 4.64
C ALA A 12 -10.67 9.24 3.35
N GLN A 13 -10.02 8.07 3.41
CA GLN A 13 -9.93 7.15 2.28
C GLN A 13 -11.30 6.57 1.89
N LEU A 14 -12.09 6.11 2.88
CA LEU A 14 -13.45 5.62 2.63
C LEU A 14 -14.33 6.70 2.00
N GLN A 15 -14.27 7.93 2.53
CA GLN A 15 -14.98 9.08 1.95
C GLN A 15 -14.52 9.38 0.52
N SER A 16 -13.22 9.29 0.23
CA SER A 16 -12.68 9.47 -1.13
C SER A 16 -13.17 8.42 -2.13
N LEU A 17 -13.56 7.23 -1.63
CA LEU A 17 -14.15 6.15 -2.42
C LEU A 17 -15.69 6.26 -2.50
N GLY A 18 -16.28 7.33 -1.96
CA GLY A 18 -17.74 7.54 -1.91
C GLY A 18 -18.46 6.73 -0.84
N VAL A 19 -17.72 6.14 0.10
CA VAL A 19 -18.27 5.33 1.19
C VAL A 19 -18.43 6.18 2.43
N ASP A 20 -19.66 6.25 2.95
CA ASP A 20 -19.95 6.90 4.22
C ASP A 20 -19.33 6.09 5.38
N ALA A 21 -18.51 6.76 6.20
CA ALA A 21 -17.72 6.10 7.24
C ALA A 21 -18.60 5.53 8.37
N ASP A 22 -19.69 6.21 8.72
CA ASP A 22 -20.61 5.78 9.78
C ASP A 22 -21.42 4.55 9.35
N SER A 23 -21.83 4.50 8.08
CA SER A 23 -22.41 3.31 7.46
C SER A 23 -21.43 2.14 7.41
N ALA A 24 -20.15 2.39 7.08
CA ALA A 24 -19.13 1.34 7.06
C ALA A 24 -18.88 0.74 8.44
N VAL A 25 -18.80 1.56 9.49
CA VAL A 25 -18.67 1.10 10.88
C VAL A 25 -19.88 0.28 11.30
N SER A 26 -21.10 0.76 11.02
CA SER A 26 -22.33 0.03 11.34
C SER A 26 -22.40 -1.36 10.69
N ARG A 27 -21.84 -1.51 9.48
CA ARG A 27 -21.79 -2.80 8.77
C ARG A 27 -20.74 -3.74 9.35
N VAL A 28 -19.63 -3.21 9.85
CA VAL A 28 -18.58 -4.00 10.53
C VAL A 28 -19.05 -4.44 11.91
N ASP A 29 -19.75 -3.57 12.64
CA ASP A 29 -20.31 -3.87 13.96
C ASP A 29 -21.48 -4.87 13.89
N ALA A 30 -22.12 -4.99 12.73
CA ALA A 30 -23.15 -5.99 12.46
C ALA A 30 -22.58 -7.38 12.10
N LEU A 31 -21.26 -7.51 11.90
CA LEU A 31 -20.64 -8.81 11.62
C LEU A 31 -20.55 -9.65 12.89
N THR A 32 -20.87 -10.93 12.74
CA THR A 32 -20.56 -11.92 13.76
C THR A 32 -19.06 -12.20 13.82
N ASP A 33 -18.57 -12.74 14.94
CA ASP A 33 -17.14 -13.04 15.14
C ASP A 33 -16.56 -13.93 14.02
N ASP A 34 -17.35 -14.85 13.48
CA ASP A 34 -16.95 -15.74 12.40
C ASP A 34 -16.89 -15.01 11.05
N GLU A 35 -17.85 -14.14 10.75
CA GLU A 35 -17.84 -13.32 9.54
C GLU A 35 -16.71 -12.29 9.54
N ALA A 36 -16.36 -11.74 10.71
CA ALA A 36 -15.22 -10.85 10.88
C ALA A 36 -13.89 -11.55 10.60
N LYS A 37 -13.74 -12.83 11.02
CA LYS A 37 -12.56 -13.65 10.69
C LYS A 37 -12.46 -13.95 9.20
N ASP A 38 -13.56 -14.31 8.57
CA ASP A 38 -13.61 -14.57 7.13
C ASP A 38 -13.29 -13.30 6.32
N LEU A 39 -13.78 -12.14 6.75
CA LEU A 39 -13.45 -10.86 6.14
C LEU A 39 -11.97 -10.52 6.31
N ALA A 40 -11.40 -10.69 7.51
CA ALA A 40 -9.98 -10.48 7.76
C ALA A 40 -9.11 -11.40 6.87
N ALA A 41 -9.47 -12.68 6.77
CA ALA A 41 -8.77 -13.63 5.92
C ALA A 41 -8.81 -13.23 4.43
N ARG A 42 -9.91 -12.63 3.95
CA ARG A 42 -10.02 -12.11 2.58
C ARG A 42 -9.17 -10.85 2.38
N ILE A 43 -9.13 -9.96 3.36
CA ILE A 43 -8.30 -8.75 3.31
C ILE A 43 -6.81 -9.11 3.29
N ASP A 44 -6.39 -10.09 4.10
CA ASP A 44 -5.01 -10.58 4.11
C ASP A 44 -4.61 -11.27 2.79
N GLN A 45 -5.57 -11.86 2.08
CA GLN A 45 -5.36 -12.45 0.76
C GLN A 45 -5.37 -11.43 -0.38
N MET A 46 -5.89 -10.23 -0.15
CA MET A 46 -5.78 -9.16 -1.15
C MET A 46 -4.33 -8.68 -1.18
N PRO A 47 -3.69 -8.59 -2.35
CA PRO A 47 -2.36 -8.02 -2.45
C PRO A 47 -2.44 -6.54 -2.07
N ALA A 48 -2.19 -6.19 -0.80
CA ALA A 48 -2.27 -4.83 -0.26
C ALA A 48 -1.16 -3.87 -0.77
N GLY A 49 -0.64 -4.17 -1.95
CA GLY A 49 0.60 -3.64 -2.51
C GLY A 49 1.06 -4.65 -3.54
N GLY A 50 0.33 -4.72 -4.66
CA GLY A 50 0.63 -5.63 -5.76
C GLY A 50 2.13 -5.63 -6.06
N ASN A 51 2.73 -6.82 -6.03
CA ASN A 51 4.12 -7.08 -6.39
C ASN A 51 5.10 -6.00 -5.90
N VAL A 52 5.23 -5.78 -4.59
CA VAL A 52 6.25 -4.87 -4.01
C VAL A 52 7.62 -5.08 -4.67
N LEU A 53 7.99 -6.34 -4.94
CA LEU A 53 9.16 -6.73 -5.73
C LEU A 53 9.19 -6.10 -7.13
N GLY A 54 8.08 -6.11 -7.86
CA GLY A 54 7.94 -5.47 -9.17
C GLY A 54 8.05 -3.95 -9.10
N VAL A 55 7.45 -3.31 -8.09
CA VAL A 55 7.58 -1.86 -7.88
C VAL A 55 9.02 -1.48 -7.55
N VAL A 56 9.67 -2.21 -6.64
CA VAL A 56 11.09 -2.00 -6.28
C VAL A 56 11.98 -2.18 -7.51
N LEU A 57 11.75 -3.23 -8.31
CA LEU A 57 12.51 -3.48 -9.54
C LEU A 57 12.30 -2.37 -10.58
N ALA A 58 11.06 -1.91 -10.77
CA ALA A 58 10.76 -0.82 -11.71
C ALA A 58 11.46 0.49 -11.30
N VAL A 59 11.36 0.86 -10.02
CA VAL A 59 12.07 2.04 -9.48
C VAL A 59 13.58 1.88 -9.66
N PHE A 60 14.13 0.71 -9.35
CA PHE A 60 15.55 0.43 -9.56
C PHE A 60 15.98 0.61 -11.02
N ILE A 61 15.23 0.08 -11.99
CA ILE A 61 15.53 0.21 -13.42
C ILE A 61 15.47 1.67 -13.88
N ILE A 62 14.45 2.41 -13.47
CA ILE A 62 14.31 3.83 -13.81
C ILE A 62 15.53 4.60 -13.27
N LEU A 63 15.86 4.42 -11.99
CA LEU A 63 17.01 5.09 -11.38
C LEU A 63 18.32 4.70 -12.07
N LEU A 64 18.50 3.42 -12.41
CA LEU A 64 19.68 2.92 -13.09
C LEU A 64 19.86 3.60 -14.46
N ILE A 65 18.79 3.70 -15.26
CA ILE A 65 18.82 4.39 -16.55
C ILE A 65 19.17 5.88 -16.36
N THR A 66 18.51 6.56 -15.41
CA THR A 66 18.79 7.99 -15.16
C THR A 66 20.22 8.24 -14.68
N ASP A 67 20.82 7.30 -13.94
CA ASP A 67 22.19 7.40 -13.43
C ASP A 67 23.22 7.18 -14.55
N ILE A 68 22.97 6.24 -15.46
CA ILE A 68 23.79 6.01 -16.67
C ILE A 68 23.71 7.21 -17.62
N LEU A 69 22.53 7.82 -17.77
CA LEU A 69 22.34 9.04 -18.56
C LEU A 69 22.96 10.28 -17.88
N GLY A 70 23.38 10.18 -16.61
CA GLY A 70 23.99 11.26 -15.85
C GLY A 70 23.01 12.28 -15.28
N PHE A 71 21.70 12.03 -15.34
CA PHE A 71 20.68 12.86 -14.70
C PHE A 71 20.67 12.71 -13.18
N THR A 72 21.01 11.52 -12.69
CA THR A 72 21.16 11.23 -11.26
C THR A 72 22.56 10.68 -10.95
N ARG A 73 22.85 10.53 -9.65
CA ARG A 73 24.17 10.13 -9.11
C ARG A 73 24.01 9.14 -7.95
N ILE A 74 23.09 8.18 -8.10
CA ILE A 74 22.63 7.26 -7.03
C ILE A 74 23.50 6.01 -6.95
N PHE A 75 23.91 5.41 -8.08
CA PHE A 75 24.65 4.15 -8.06
C PHE A 75 26.15 4.39 -8.32
N PRO A 76 27.05 4.04 -7.38
CA PRO A 76 28.49 4.29 -7.57
C PRO A 76 29.12 3.37 -8.63
N PHE A 77 28.51 2.21 -8.88
CA PHE A 77 29.02 1.22 -9.84
C PHE A 77 28.79 1.59 -11.31
N THR A 78 27.95 2.59 -11.61
CA THR A 78 27.77 3.11 -12.97
C THR A 78 28.96 3.97 -13.41
N ARG A 79 29.91 4.23 -12.50
CA ARG A 79 31.11 5.04 -12.74
C ARG A 79 32.32 4.14 -12.87
N SER A 80 33.24 4.54 -13.73
CA SER A 80 34.56 3.95 -13.77
C SER A 80 35.34 4.33 -12.51
N ILE A 81 35.83 3.32 -11.79
CA ILE A 81 36.79 3.47 -10.69
C ILE A 81 38.12 3.83 -11.35
N ARG A 82 38.43 5.12 -11.40
CA ARG A 82 39.75 5.59 -11.85
C ARG A 82 40.71 5.68 -10.67
#